data_AF-A0AAV0HL13-F1
#
_entry.id   AF-A0AAV0HL13-F1
#
_cell.length_a   1.000
_cell.length_b   1.000
_cell.length_c   1.000
_cell.angle_alpha   90.00
_cell.angle_beta   90.00
_cell.angle_gamma   90.00
#
_symmetry.space_group_name_H-M   'P 1'
#
loop_
_entity.id
_entity.type
_entity.pdbx_description
1 polymer ?
#
loop_
_entity_poly.entity_id
_entity_poly.type
_entity_poly.pdbx_seq_one_letter_code
_entity_poly.pdbx_strand_id
1 'polypeptide(L)'
;MTRCGQNENAPVGESWSGIGKIEACQRAMARNARRGGKIWVRIFPAKPNNLRPTETCMGLGKRSPEYWVHVVKPSRILYEMGKV
;
A
#
# COMPACT_ATOMS: atom_id res chain seq x y z
N MET A 1 -14.58 6.46 -14.49
CA MET A 1 -13.45 5.78 -13.83
C MET A 1 -12.55 6.84 -13.22
N THR A 2 -12.78 7.22 -11.96
CA THR A 2 -11.95 8.24 -11.32
C THR A 2 -10.70 7.55 -10.76
N ARG A 3 -9.53 7.82 -11.35
CA ARG A 3 -8.23 7.32 -10.91
C ARG A 3 -7.84 8.08 -9.64
N CYS A 4 -8.33 7.63 -8.49
CA CYS A 4 -7.90 8.17 -7.20
C CYS A 4 -6.64 7.42 -6.77
N GLY A 5 -5.49 8.08 -6.87
CA GLY A 5 -4.23 7.53 -6.38
C GLY A 5 -3.05 7.83 -7.30
N GLN A 6 -2.73 9.11 -7.48
CA GLN A 6 -1.40 9.61 -7.82
C GLN A 6 -1.45 11.13 -7.70
N ASN A 7 -0.83 11.68 -6.66
CA ASN A 7 -0.38 13.06 -6.67
C ASN A 7 0.73 13.18 -7.72
N GLU A 8 0.70 14.24 -8.52
CA GLU A 8 1.63 14.50 -9.63
C GLU A 8 3.10 14.76 -9.21
N ASN A 9 3.43 14.58 -7.93
CA ASN A 9 4.75 14.86 -7.34
C ASN A 9 5.39 13.65 -6.63
N ALA A 10 4.97 12.41 -6.90
CA ALA A 10 5.64 11.24 -6.34
C ALA A 10 6.98 10.97 -7.06
N PRO A 11 8.08 10.68 -6.33
CA PRO A 11 9.35 10.31 -6.95
C PRO A 11 9.14 9.13 -7.88
N VAL A 12 9.79 9.15 -9.06
CA VAL A 12 9.67 8.15 -10.14
C VAL A 12 10.24 6.75 -9.76
N GLY A 13 10.44 6.50 -8.46
CA GLY A 13 11.01 5.29 -7.90
C GLY A 13 9.96 4.32 -7.34
N GLU A 14 10.35 3.05 -7.23
CA GLU A 14 9.52 2.02 -6.60
C GLU A 14 9.29 2.37 -5.12
N SER A 15 8.03 2.32 -4.67
CA SER A 15 7.67 2.62 -3.28
C SER A 15 7.04 1.42 -2.58
N TRP A 16 7.29 1.31 -1.28
CA TRP A 16 6.80 0.19 -0.47
C TRP A 16 5.53 0.60 0.27
N SER A 17 4.46 -0.15 0.04
CA SER A 17 3.15 0.04 0.68
C SER A 17 2.86 -1.11 1.63
N GLY A 18 2.84 -0.84 2.93
CA GLY A 18 2.37 -1.78 3.96
C GLY A 18 0.85 -1.77 4.09
N ILE A 19 0.32 -2.76 4.83
CA ILE A 19 -1.12 -2.93 5.09
C ILE A 19 -1.77 -1.64 5.61
N GLY A 20 -1.16 -0.98 6.60
CA GLY A 20 -1.73 0.24 7.19
C GLY A 20 -1.88 1.41 6.19
N LYS A 21 -1.00 1.52 5.19
CA LYS A 21 -1.14 2.54 4.14
C LYS A 21 -2.30 2.21 3.20
N ILE A 22 -2.51 0.93 2.91
CA ILE A 22 -3.62 0.44 2.08
C ILE A 22 -4.95 0.75 2.77
N GLU A 23 -5.06 0.42 4.05
CA GLU A 23 -6.23 0.69 4.88
C GLU A 23 -6.52 2.19 5.03
N ALA A 24 -5.49 2.99 5.31
CA ALA A 24 -5.62 4.45 5.39
C ALA A 24 -6.18 5.06 4.10
N CYS A 25 -5.73 4.56 2.95
CA CYS A 25 -6.21 4.99 1.65
C CYS A 25 -7.67 4.56 1.40
N GLN A 26 -8.05 3.33 1.73
CA GLN A 26 -9.44 2.87 1.66
C GLN A 26 -10.37 3.72 2.52
N ARG A 27 -9.98 4.00 3.77
CA ARG A 27 -10.76 4.84 4.68
C ARG A 27 -10.85 6.29 4.20
N ALA A 28 -9.81 6.81 3.54
CA ALA A 28 -9.84 8.14 2.92
C ALA A 28 -10.81 8.17 1.72
N MET A 29 -10.74 7.18 0.83
CA MET A 29 -11.64 7.09 -0.33
C MET A 29 -13.10 6.89 0.10
N ALA A 30 -13.37 6.04 1.10
CA ALA A 30 -14.71 5.83 1.63
C ALA A 30 -15.32 7.12 2.22
N ARG A 31 -14.50 7.94 2.92
CA ARG A 31 -14.93 9.26 3.42
C ARG A 31 -15.30 10.21 2.27
N ASN A 32 -14.51 10.22 1.19
CA ASN A 32 -14.75 11.08 0.04
C ASN A 32 -15.95 10.61 -0.81
N ALA A 33 -16.20 9.30 -0.86
CA ALA A 33 -17.28 8.72 -1.66
C ALA A 33 -18.69 8.97 -1.09
N ARG A 34 -18.81 9.49 0.15
CA ARG A 34 -20.04 9.83 0.90
C ARG A 34 -21.09 8.71 0.95
N ARG A 35 -21.78 8.41 -0.16
CA ARG A 35 -22.86 7.40 -0.28
C ARG A 35 -22.88 6.64 -1.62
N GLY A 36 -21.91 6.87 -2.52
CA GLY A 36 -21.96 6.29 -3.87
C GLY A 36 -20.60 5.82 -4.36
N GLY A 37 -20.59 4.60 -4.90
CA GLY A 37 -19.45 4.03 -5.62
C GLY A 37 -18.86 2.80 -4.95
N LYS A 38 -18.54 1.80 -5.77
CA LYS A 38 -17.83 0.59 -5.34
C LYS A 38 -16.34 0.81 -5.53
N ILE A 39 -15.58 0.69 -4.44
CA ILE A 39 -14.12 0.79 -4.43
C ILE A 39 -13.55 -0.62 -4.61
N TRP A 40 -12.68 -0.79 -5.59
CA TRP A 40 -11.96 -2.03 -5.84
C TRP A 40 -10.49 -1.85 -5.52
N VAL A 41 -9.93 -2.81 -4.80
CA VAL A 41 -8.52 -2.84 -4.40
C VAL A 41 -7.82 -3.86 -5.28
N ARG A 42 -6.85 -3.43 -6.09
CA ARG A 42 -6.13 -4.32 -7.04
C ARG A 42 -4.81 -4.86 -6.49
N ILE A 43 -4.47 -4.52 -5.25
CA ILE A 43 -3.20 -4.85 -4.62
C ILE A 43 -3.41 -5.80 -3.45
N PHE A 44 -2.51 -6.77 -3.32
CA PHE A 44 -2.48 -7.71 -2.21
C PHE A 44 -1.06 -7.74 -1.60
N PRO A 45 -0.90 -7.54 -0.29
CA PRO A 45 0.42 -7.53 0.35
C PRO A 45 0.95 -8.97 0.52
N ALA A 46 1.68 -9.46 -0.48
CA ALA A 46 2.24 -10.81 -0.49
C ALA A 46 3.71 -10.89 -0.06
N LYS A 47 4.44 -9.77 -0.01
CA LYS A 47 5.88 -9.80 0.28
C LYS A 47 6.11 -9.68 1.80
N PRO A 48 6.72 -10.67 2.45
CA PRO A 48 7.08 -10.56 3.85
C PRO A 48 8.29 -9.62 4.03
N ASN A 49 8.25 -8.76 5.03
CA ASN A 49 9.39 -7.94 5.45
C ASN A 49 9.73 -8.18 6.92
N ASN A 50 11.01 -8.12 7.24
CA ASN A 50 11.52 -8.31 8.59
C ASN A 50 12.18 -7.02 9.09
N LEU A 51 11.92 -6.67 10.35
CA LEU A 51 12.64 -5.62 11.05
C LEU A 51 13.60 -6.27 12.04
N ARG A 52 14.76 -5.64 12.22
CA ARG A 52 15.63 -5.98 13.33
C ARG A 52 15.45 -4.97 14.46
N PRO A 53 15.24 -5.42 15.70
CA PRO A 53 15.29 -4.54 16.86
C PRO A 53 16.66 -3.85 16.96
N THR A 54 16.65 -2.57 17.34
CA THR A 54 17.85 -1.72 17.44
C THR A 54 18.92 -2.27 18.38
N GLU A 55 18.52 -3.05 19.38
CA GLU A 55 19.38 -3.54 20.47
C GLU A 55 20.30 -4.71 20.08
N THR A 56 20.09 -5.33 18.91
CA THR A 56 20.87 -6.53 18.52
C THR A 56 21.97 -6.19 17.52
N CYS A 57 23.13 -6.85 17.63
CA CYS A 57 24.27 -6.77 16.69
C CYS A 57 24.07 -7.62 15.42
N MET A 58 24.83 -7.32 14.36
CA MET A 58 24.71 -8.00 13.06
C MET A 58 25.25 -9.44 13.13
N GLY A 59 24.66 -10.36 12.36
CA GLY A 59 25.20 -11.72 12.19
C GLY A 59 24.30 -12.91 12.57
N LEU A 60 23.11 -12.68 13.14
CA LEU A 60 22.22 -13.75 13.62
C LEU A 60 21.27 -14.36 12.56
N GLY A 61 21.56 -14.16 11.27
CA GLY A 61 20.71 -14.63 10.17
C GLY A 61 19.39 -13.86 10.00
N LYS A 62 18.50 -14.38 9.16
CA LYS A 62 17.22 -13.75 8.79
C LYS A 62 16.12 -14.11 9.79
N ARG A 63 15.53 -13.12 10.45
CA ARG A 63 14.41 -13.29 11.39
C ARG A 63 13.08 -13.60 10.68
N SER A 64 12.13 -14.08 11.49
CA SER A 64 10.71 -14.24 11.12
C SER A 64 10.12 -12.93 10.57
N PRO A 65 9.24 -12.97 9.57
CA PRO A 65 8.60 -11.78 9.04
C PRO A 65 7.62 -11.14 10.03
N GLU A 66 7.65 -9.82 10.13
CA GLU A 66 6.86 -9.05 11.09
C GLU A 66 5.70 -8.32 10.42
N TYR A 67 5.88 -7.86 9.18
CA TYR A 67 4.81 -7.20 8.42
C TYR A 67 4.87 -7.50 6.93
N TRP A 68 3.75 -7.29 6.27
CA TRP A 68 3.58 -7.56 4.84
C TRP A 68 3.54 -6.26 4.04
N VAL A 69 4.25 -6.27 2.92
CA VAL A 69 4.35 -5.13 2.02
C VAL A 69 4.00 -5.53 0.59
N HIS A 70 3.53 -4.55 -0.17
CA HIS A 70 3.42 -4.62 -1.62
C HIS A 70 4.37 -3.60 -2.24
N VAL A 71 5.08 -4.00 -3.29
CA VAL A 71 5.95 -3.10 -4.06
C VAL A 71 5.12 -2.40 -5.12
N VAL A 72 5.00 -1.08 -5.02
CA VAL A 72 4.28 -0.26 -5.98
C VAL A 72 5.26 0.20 -7.07
N LYS A 73 5.04 -0.32 -8.28
CA LYS A 73 5.74 0.15 -9.48
C LYS A 73 5.02 1.38 -10.05
N PRO A 74 5.78 2.35 -10.60
CA PRO A 74 5.18 3.44 -11.34
C PRO A 74 4.33 2.88 -12.50
N SER A 75 3.22 3.55 -12.83
CA SER A 75 2.21 3.11 -13.81
C SER A 75 1.22 2.01 -13.38
N ARG A 76 1.34 1.42 -12.16
CA ARG A 76 0.35 0.45 -11.66
C ARG A 76 -0.85 1.14 -11.01
N ILE A 77 -2.06 0.72 -11.39
CA ILE A 77 -3.32 1.20 -10.78
C ILE A 77 -3.57 0.43 -9.48
N LEU A 78 -3.71 1.16 -8.36
CA LEU A 78 -3.89 0.58 -7.03
C LEU A 78 -5.37 0.41 -6.65
N TYR A 79 -6.19 1.41 -6.99
CA TYR A 79 -7.60 1.47 -6.67
C TYR A 79 -8.42 1.86 -7.89
N GLU A 80 -9.61 1.29 -7.98
CA GLU A 80 -10.60 1.66 -8.97
C GLU A 80 -11.89 2.05 -8.29
N MET A 81 -12.56 3.07 -8.82
CA MET A 81 -13.89 3.48 -8.40
C MET A 81 -14.86 3.31 -9.55
N GLY A 82 -15.83 2.42 -9.37
CA GLY A 82 -16.99 2.28 -10.22
C GLY A 82 -18.11 3.19 -9.72
N LYS A 83 -18.71 3.97 -10.63
CA LYS A 83 -19.97 4.65 -10.36
C LYS A 83 -21.07 3.60 -10.55
N VAL A 84 -21.85 3.35 -9.51
CA VAL A 84 -23.15 2.65 -9.64
C VAL A 84 -24.19 3.74 -9.85
#